data_AF-A0A835B0G3-F1
#
_entry.id   AF-A0A835B0G3-F1
#
_cell.length_a   1.000
_cell.length_b   1.000
_cell.length_c   1.000
_cell.angle_alpha   90.00
_cell.angle_beta   90.00
_cell.angle_gamma   90.00
#
_symmetry.space_group_name_H-M   'P 1'
#
loop_
_entity.id
_entity.type
_entity.pdbx_description
1 polymer ?
#
loop_
_entity_poly.entity_id
_entity_poly.type
_entity_poly.pdbx_seq_one_letter_code
_entity_poly.pdbx_strand_id
1 'polypeptide(L)'
;MDERGGDAVCFKKLIEISPDLVELEDYHLDELRHQCFNVESYNKVYHHYNFTVGMKMSNSADWTVKLNFAEVKKICRIKHYLCYPLEENEKGQCYACKNRTKEWKI
;
A
#
# COMPACT_ATOMS: atom_id res chain seq x y z
N MET A 1 6.45 4.49 19.35
CA MET A 1 5.87 3.27 18.75
C MET A 1 6.13 3.35 17.26
N ASP A 2 6.85 2.37 16.72
CA ASP A 2 7.48 2.38 15.40
C ASP A 2 6.52 2.75 14.26
N GLU A 3 6.85 3.80 13.50
CA GLU A 3 6.06 4.30 12.37
C GLU A 3 6.29 3.47 11.08
N ARG A 4 7.24 2.53 11.09
CA ARG A 4 7.55 1.63 9.96
C ARG A 4 6.62 0.41 9.86
N GLY A 5 5.72 0.21 10.82
CA GLY A 5 4.81 -0.95 10.84
C GLY A 5 3.55 -0.84 9.97
N GLY A 6 3.38 0.23 9.19
CA GLY A 6 2.19 0.45 8.36
C GLY A 6 2.10 -0.52 7.19
N ASP A 7 3.20 -0.66 6.45
CA ASP A 7 3.29 -1.29 5.13
C ASP A 7 3.04 -2.79 5.25
N ALA A 8 3.73 -3.42 6.20
CA ALA A 8 3.57 -4.85 6.49
C ALA A 8 2.14 -5.22 6.94
N VAL A 9 1.44 -4.30 7.64
CA VAL A 9 0.05 -4.54 8.07
C VAL A 9 -0.93 -4.38 6.89
N CYS A 10 -0.73 -3.39 6.03
CA CYS A 10 -1.52 -3.22 4.81
C CYS A 10 -1.41 -4.46 3.92
N PHE A 11 -0.20 -4.97 3.76
CA PHE A 11 0.04 -6.11 2.91
C PHE A 11 -0.58 -7.41 3.48
N LYS A 12 -0.46 -7.68 4.78
CA LYS A 12 -1.15 -8.81 5.40
C LYS A 12 -2.66 -8.76 5.18
N LYS A 13 -3.27 -7.58 5.32
CA LYS A 13 -4.68 -7.38 5.02
C LYS A 13 -5.02 -7.63 3.55
N LEU A 14 -4.12 -7.31 2.62
CA LEU A 14 -4.33 -7.61 1.20
C LEU A 14 -4.40 -9.12 0.96
N ILE A 15 -3.49 -9.90 1.55
CA ILE A 15 -3.53 -11.37 1.47
C ILE A 15 -4.86 -11.89 2.04
N GLU A 16 -5.27 -11.40 3.21
CA GLU A 16 -6.50 -11.83 3.89
C GLU A 16 -7.77 -11.61 3.04
N ILE A 17 -7.80 -10.56 2.20
CA ILE A 17 -8.99 -10.20 1.41
C ILE A 17 -8.91 -10.62 -0.05
N SER A 18 -7.74 -11.05 -0.55
CA SER A 18 -7.52 -11.38 -1.96
C SER A 18 -7.64 -12.89 -2.18
N PRO A 19 -8.73 -13.38 -2.80
CA PRO A 19 -8.91 -14.81 -3.06
C PRO A 19 -7.83 -15.39 -3.98
N ASP A 20 -7.26 -14.57 -4.87
CA ASP A 20 -6.21 -14.97 -5.80
C ASP A 20 -4.85 -15.23 -5.12
N LEU A 21 -4.71 -14.82 -3.85
CA LEU A 21 -3.51 -15.03 -3.04
C LEU A 21 -3.67 -16.18 -2.03
N VAL A 22 -4.78 -16.93 -2.09
CA VAL A 22 -5.06 -18.04 -1.15
C VAL A 22 -4.07 -19.20 -1.31
N GLU A 23 -3.47 -19.39 -2.49
CA GLU A 23 -2.49 -20.45 -2.77
C GLU A 23 -1.02 -19.98 -2.65
N LEU A 24 -0.78 -18.85 -1.99
CA LEU A 24 0.56 -18.28 -1.80
C LEU A 24 1.38 -19.17 -0.84
N GLU A 25 2.48 -19.74 -1.35
CA GLU A 25 3.42 -20.56 -0.57
C GLU A 25 4.34 -19.67 0.26
N ASP A 26 4.86 -18.61 -0.35
CA ASP A 26 5.79 -17.68 0.28
C ASP A 26 5.67 -16.26 -0.31
N TYR A 27 6.06 -15.26 0.47
CA TYR A 27 6.11 -13.87 0.03
C TYR A 27 7.14 -13.04 0.79
N HIS A 28 7.58 -11.96 0.16
CA HIS A 28 8.36 -10.93 0.83
C HIS A 28 8.05 -9.55 0.27
N LEU A 29 8.16 -8.54 1.12
CA LEU A 29 8.21 -7.15 0.68
C LEU A 29 9.53 -6.95 -0.08
N ASP A 30 9.42 -6.59 -1.36
CA ASP A 30 10.56 -6.46 -2.26
C ASP A 30 11.09 -5.02 -2.23
N GLU A 31 10.34 -4.07 -2.81
CA GLU A 31 10.78 -2.67 -2.92
C GLU A 31 9.65 -1.69 -2.55
N LEU A 32 9.98 -0.64 -1.78
CA LEU A 32 9.10 0.51 -1.60
C LEU A 32 9.27 1.48 -2.77
N ARG A 33 8.32 1.50 -3.70
CA ARG A 33 8.36 2.32 -4.93
C ARG A 33 7.97 3.78 -4.69
N HIS A 34 7.01 4.03 -3.81
CA HIS A 34 6.55 5.38 -3.52
C HIS A 34 5.99 5.44 -2.10
N GLN A 35 6.17 6.57 -1.42
CA GLN A 35 5.44 6.86 -0.21
C GLN A 35 5.10 8.34 -0.14
N CYS A 36 3.96 8.68 0.45
CA CYS A 36 3.64 10.05 0.78
C CYS A 36 2.85 10.15 2.08
N PHE A 37 3.24 11.11 2.91
CA PHE A 37 2.57 11.43 4.16
C PHE A 37 1.85 12.77 4.04
N ASN A 38 0.61 12.83 4.53
CA ASN A 38 -0.21 14.04 4.52
C ASN A 38 -0.99 14.19 5.82
N VAL A 39 -0.93 15.39 6.38
CA VAL A 39 -1.69 15.78 7.57
C VAL A 39 -2.80 16.71 7.13
N GLU A 40 -4.05 16.24 7.19
CA GLU A 40 -5.21 17.08 6.92
C GLU A 40 -5.61 17.89 8.16
N SER A 41 -5.47 17.28 9.36
CA SER A 41 -5.60 17.96 10.65
C SER A 41 -4.87 17.17 11.74
N TYR A 42 -4.76 17.73 12.95
CA TYR A 42 -4.11 17.06 14.09
C TYR A 42 -4.60 15.61 14.32
N ASN A 43 -5.90 15.37 14.09
CA ASN A 43 -6.52 14.06 14.27
C ASN A 43 -6.72 13.29 12.97
N LYS A 44 -6.30 13.80 11.81
CA LYS A 44 -6.59 13.21 10.50
C LYS A 44 -5.33 13.21 9.63
N VAL A 45 -4.72 12.04 9.50
CA VAL A 45 -3.51 11.83 8.70
C VAL A 45 -3.70 10.71 7.70
N TYR A 46 -3.02 10.81 6.56
CA TYR A 46 -3.00 9.81 5.50
C TYR A 46 -1.55 9.48 5.21
N HIS A 47 -1.28 8.18 5.10
CA HIS A 47 0.00 7.68 4.63
C HIS A 47 -0.26 6.72 3.47
N HIS A 48 0.29 7.02 2.32
CA HIS A 48 0.22 6.18 1.14
C HIS A 48 1.59 5.55 0.89
N TYR A 49 1.56 4.28 0.47
CA TYR A 49 2.68 3.50 -0.01
C TYR A 49 2.32 2.82 -1.33
N ASN A 50 3.22 2.85 -2.31
CA ASN A 50 3.27 1.85 -3.37
C ASN A 50 4.50 0.99 -3.14
N PHE A 51 4.33 -0.32 -3.22
CA PHE A 51 5.43 -1.26 -3.00
C PHE A 51 5.26 -2.50 -3.87
N THR A 52 6.38 -3.13 -4.19
CA THR A 52 6.40 -4.44 -4.84
C THR A 52 6.47 -5.54 -3.81
N VAL A 53 5.87 -6.67 -4.14
CA VAL A 53 5.93 -7.89 -3.34
C VAL A 53 6.34 -9.02 -4.25
N GLY A 54 7.40 -9.73 -3.86
CA GLY A 54 7.74 -11.01 -4.42
C GLY A 54 6.80 -12.07 -3.84
N MET A 55 6.12 -12.80 -4.72
CA MET A 55 5.14 -13.83 -4.40
C MET A 55 5.51 -15.14 -5.06
N LYS A 56 5.49 -16.22 -4.28
CA LYS A 56 5.68 -17.59 -4.75
C LYS A 56 4.39 -18.37 -4.57
N MET A 57 3.75 -18.74 -5.68
CA MET A 57 2.53 -19.55 -5.65
C MET A 57 2.90 -21.02 -5.48
N SER A 58 2.06 -21.78 -4.77
CA SER A 58 2.31 -23.21 -4.47
C SER A 58 2.43 -24.09 -5.72
N ASN A 59 1.86 -23.63 -6.85
CA ASN A 59 1.88 -24.33 -8.13
C ASN A 59 2.88 -23.75 -9.14
N SER A 60 3.70 -22.78 -8.74
CA SER A 60 4.69 -22.10 -9.60
C SER A 60 6.10 -22.31 -9.06
N ALA A 61 7.04 -22.65 -9.95
CA ALA A 61 8.46 -22.67 -9.62
C ALA A 61 9.05 -21.25 -9.55
N ASP A 62 8.46 -20.31 -10.29
CA ASP A 62 8.97 -18.96 -10.46
C ASP A 62 8.33 -17.99 -9.46
N TRP A 63 9.16 -17.05 -9.00
CA TRP A 63 8.70 -15.88 -8.26
C TRP A 63 8.04 -14.88 -9.19
N THR A 64 6.92 -14.31 -8.75
CA THR A 64 6.26 -13.21 -9.43
C THR A 64 6.37 -11.94 -8.59
N VAL A 65 6.49 -10.78 -9.22
CA VAL A 65 6.53 -9.50 -8.52
C VAL A 65 5.25 -8.75 -8.84
N LYS A 66 4.51 -8.33 -7.82
CA LYS A 66 3.29 -7.53 -7.98
C LYS A 66 3.45 -6.16 -7.34
N LEU A 67 3.07 -5.12 -8.08
CA LEU A 67 2.95 -3.77 -7.55
C LEU A 67 1.64 -3.63 -6.79
N ASN A 68 1.69 -3.01 -5.61
CA ASN A 68 0.54 -2.84 -4.74
C ASN A 68 0.45 -1.40 -4.25
N PHE A 69 -0.78 -0.95 -4.04
CA PHE A 69 -1.11 0.29 -3.35
C PHE A 69 -1.56 -0.01 -1.93
N ALA A 70 -1.14 0.82 -0.98
CA ALA A 70 -1.74 0.90 0.33
C ALA A 70 -1.92 2.34 0.80
N GLU A 71 -3.07 2.64 1.40
CA GLU A 71 -3.31 3.88 2.13
C GLU A 71 -3.78 3.59 3.55
N VAL A 72 -3.08 4.17 4.51
CA VAL A 72 -3.44 4.19 5.92
C VAL A 72 -4.03 5.55 6.25
N LYS A 73 -5.32 5.57 6.53
CA LYS A 73 -6.03 6.75 7.00
C LYS A 73 -6.22 6.65 8.50
N LYS A 74 -5.64 7.57 9.27
CA LYS A 74 -5.83 7.64 10.73
C LYS A 74 -6.73 8.81 11.09
N ILE A 75 -7.89 8.53 11.68
CA ILE A 75 -8.86 9.51 12.19
C ILE A 75 -9.05 9.29 13.69
N CYS A 76 -8.86 10.32 14.52
CA CYS A 76 -9.08 10.23 15.98
C CYS A 76 -8.40 9.00 16.62
N ARG A 77 -7.16 8.72 16.20
CA ARG A 77 -6.34 7.54 16.59
C ARG A 77 -6.79 6.19 16.01
N ILE A 78 -7.94 6.09 15.37
CA ILE A 78 -8.40 4.89 14.66
C ILE A 78 -7.73 4.82 13.29
N LYS A 79 -7.12 3.67 12.94
CA LYS A 79 -6.51 3.43 11.63
C LYS A 79 -7.45 2.65 10.73
N HIS A 80 -7.68 3.19 9.53
CA HIS A 80 -8.37 2.55 8.42
C HIS A 80 -7.33 2.23 7.35
N TYR A 81 -7.49 1.09 6.70
CA TYR A 81 -6.52 0.53 5.76
C TYR A 81 -7.24 0.26 4.45
N LEU A 82 -6.67 0.74 3.35
CA LEU A 82 -7.10 0.44 1.99
C LEU A 82 -5.89 -0.16 1.27
N CYS A 83 -6.03 -1.32 0.65
CA CYS A 83 -4.95 -1.96 -0.08
C CYS A 83 -5.51 -2.71 -1.30
N TYR A 84 -4.82 -2.65 -2.44
CA TYR A 84 -5.19 -3.35 -3.67
C TYR A 84 -3.99 -3.41 -4.63
N PRO A 85 -3.92 -4.40 -5.55
CA PRO A 85 -2.88 -4.49 -6.57
C PRO A 85 -2.98 -3.34 -7.58
N LEU A 86 -1.84 -2.96 -8.17
CA LEU A 86 -1.74 -1.95 -9.22
C LEU A 86 -1.16 -2.57 -10.50
N GLU A 87 -1.57 -2.05 -11.65
CA GLU A 87 -0.86 -2.31 -12.92
C GLU A 87 0.52 -1.63 -12.95
N GLU A 88 1.45 -2.12 -13.77
CA GLU A 88 2.89 -1.74 -13.75
C GLU A 88 3.19 -0.23 -13.93
N ASN A 89 2.21 0.58 -14.36
CA ASN A 89 2.36 2.03 -14.54
C ASN A 89 1.33 2.85 -13.76
N GLU A 90 0.49 2.20 -12.97
CA GLU A 90 -0.53 2.89 -12.20
C GLU A 90 0.08 3.59 -10.98
N LYS A 91 -0.35 4.83 -10.79
CA LYS A 91 -0.15 5.53 -9.52
C LYS A 91 -1.44 5.38 -8.75
N GLY A 92 -1.41 4.59 -7.68
CA GLY A 92 -2.59 4.39 -6.85
C GLY A 92 -3.19 5.71 -6.36
N GLN A 93 -4.51 5.70 -6.17
CA GLN A 93 -5.32 6.89 -6.04
C GLN A 93 -5.32 7.39 -4.60
N CYS A 94 -4.23 8.05 -4.19
CA CYS A 94 -4.10 8.60 -2.84
C CYS A 94 -4.77 9.97 -2.69
N TYR A 95 -5.45 10.19 -1.56
CA TYR A 95 -6.05 11.48 -1.21
C TYR A 95 -5.03 12.63 -1.20
N ALA A 96 -3.84 12.38 -0.64
CA ALA A 96 -2.75 13.35 -0.62
C ALA A 96 -2.20 13.66 -2.01
N CYS A 97 -1.97 12.63 -2.84
CA CYS A 97 -1.44 12.79 -4.19
C CYS A 97 -2.40 13.59 -5.08
N LYS A 98 -3.72 13.42 -4.91
CA LYS A 98 -4.74 14.21 -5.64
C LYS A 98 -4.72 15.69 -5.29
N ASN A 99 -4.39 16.04 -4.04
CA ASN A 99 -4.39 17.44 -3.59
C ASN A 99 -3.09 18.19 -3.95
N ARG A 100 -1.95 17.50 -4.09
CA ARG A 100 -0.69 18.15 -4.52
C ARG A 100 -0.70 18.65 -5.98
N THR A 101 -1.55 18.08 -6.84
CA THR A 101 -1.67 18.52 -8.25
C THR A 101 -2.41 19.86 -8.40
N LYS A 102 -3.02 20.38 -7.33
CA LYS A 102 -3.70 21.70 -7.35
C LYS A 102 -2.81 22.87 -6.96
N GLU A 103 -1.58 22.63 -6.51
CA GLU A 103 -0.70 23.66 -5.93
C GLU A 103 0.34 24.26 -6.92
N TRP A 104 0.28 23.93 -8.22
CA TRP A 104 1.19 24.51 -9.23
C TRP A 104 0.47 25.47 -10.19
N LYS A 105 -0.17 26.50 -9.65
CA LYS A 105 -0.42 27.75 -10.38
C LYS A 105 0.11 28.92 -9.54
N ILE A 106 1.40 29.19 -9.70
CA ILE A 106 1.98 30.51 -9.44
C ILE A 106 1.96 31.25 -10.78
#